data_AF-A0A640WDE4-F1
#
_entry.id   AF-A0A640WDE4-F1
#
_cell.length_a   1.000
_cell.length_b   1.000
_cell.length_c   1.000
_cell.angle_alpha   90.00
_cell.angle_beta   90.00
_cell.angle_gamma   90.00
#
_symmetry.space_group_name_H-M   'P 1'
#
loop_
_entity.id
_entity.type
_entity.pdbx_description
1 polymer ?
#
loop_
_entity_poly.entity_id
_entity_poly.type
_entity_poly.pdbx_seq_one_letter_code
_entity_poly.pdbx_strand_id
1 'polypeptide(L)' 'MDELNRRMGRGTVRLGGTRGKAAWKLKADLLTQRYTTRWDELPTVRV' A
#
# COMPACT_ATOMS: atom_id res chain seq x y z
N MET A 1 21.02 -6.83 -4.46
CA MET A 1 19.76 -6.93 -5.22
C MET A 1 19.96 -6.93 -6.73
N ASP A 2 20.99 -6.25 -7.25
CA ASP A 2 21.16 -6.10 -8.71
C ASP A 2 21.84 -7.26 -9.43
N GLU A 3 22.68 -8.06 -8.75
CA GLU A 3 23.38 -9.16 -9.41
C GLU A 3 22.42 -10.26 -9.89
N LEU A 4 21.43 -10.59 -9.07
CA LEU A 4 20.41 -11.59 -9.42
C LEU A 4 19.48 -11.08 -10.54
N ASN A 5 19.10 -9.81 -10.50
CA ASN A 5 18.35 -9.15 -11.57
C ASN A 5 19.15 -9.03 -12.88
N ARG A 6 20.48 -8.93 -12.82
CA ARG A 6 21.33 -8.94 -14.02
C ARG A 6 21.41 -10.33 -14.65
N ARG A 7 21.46 -11.38 -13.83
CA ARG A 7 21.53 -12.78 -14.30
C ARG A 7 20.20 -13.32 -14.81
N MET A 8 19.08 -12.93 -14.18
CA MET A 8 17.75 -13.49 -14.45
C MET A 8 16.80 -12.52 -15.18
N GLY A 9 17.28 -11.35 -15.62
CA GLY A 9 16.46 -10.31 -16.24
C GLY A 9 16.04 -9.20 -15.27
N ARG A 10 16.04 -7.96 -15.77
CA ARG A 10 15.84 -6.77 -14.94
C ARG A 10 14.43 -6.77 -14.33
N GLY A 11 14.36 -6.83 -12.99
CA GLY A 11 13.11 -6.76 -12.23
C GLY A 11 12.55 -8.11 -11.79
N THR A 12 13.32 -9.19 -11.92
CA THR A 12 12.99 -10.54 -11.43
C THR A 12 12.80 -10.59 -9.91
N VAL A 13 13.64 -9.87 -9.15
CA VAL A 13 13.48 -9.68 -7.70
C VAL A 13 13.28 -8.20 -7.42
N ARG A 14 12.14 -7.88 -6.79
CA ARG A 14 11.84 -6.55 -6.27
C ARG A 14 11.54 -6.64 -4.79
N LEU A 15 11.97 -5.63 -4.04
CA LEU A 15 11.60 -5.47 -2.63
C LEU A 15 10.10 -5.10 -2.55
N GLY A 16 9.43 -5.59 -1.51
CA GLY A 16 7.97 -5.63 -1.33
C GLY A 16 7.14 -4.53 -1.98
N GLY A 17 6.03 -4.94 -2.59
CA GLY A 17 4.98 -4.08 -3.14
C GLY A 17 3.88 -4.92 -3.75
N THR A 18 2.61 -4.58 -3.47
CA THR A 18 1.46 -5.21 -4.12
C THR A 18 1.55 -4.94 -5.61
N ARG A 19 1.60 -6.00 -6.45
CA ARG A 19 1.46 -5.82 -7.90
C ARG A 19 0.16 -5.06 -8.16
N GLY A 20 0.16 -4.06 -9.05
CA GLY A 20 -1.06 -3.35 -9.44
C GLY A 20 -2.20 -4.28 -9.94
N LYS A 21 -1.84 -5.50 -10.35
CA LYS A 21 -2.75 -6.63 -10.63
C LYS A 21 -2.35 -7.88 -9.81
N ALA A 22 -2.33 -7.78 -8.48
CA ALA A 22 -2.22 -8.97 -7.64
C ALA A 22 -3.56 -9.74 -7.66
N ALA A 23 -3.52 -11.04 -7.93
CA ALA A 23 -4.71 -11.90 -7.87
C ALA A 23 -5.39 -11.85 -6.48
N TRP A 24 -4.57 -11.61 -5.44
CA TRP A 24 -5.00 -11.43 -4.06
C TRP A 24 -4.67 -10.00 -3.65
N LYS A 25 -5.71 -9.16 -3.60
CA LYS A 25 -5.63 -7.82 -3.02
C LYS A 25 -6.30 -7.82 -1.65
N LEU A 26 -5.81 -6.99 -0.74
CA LEU A 26 -6.53 -6.71 0.50
C LEU A 26 -7.91 -6.14 0.13
N LYS A 27 -8.99 -6.79 0.57
CA LYS A 27 -10.35 -6.28 0.43
C LYS A 27 -10.57 -5.22 1.51
N ALA A 28 -10.51 -3.95 1.12
CA ALA A 28 -10.59 -2.80 2.01
C ALA A 28 -11.89 -2.00 1.79
N ASP A 29 -13.01 -2.71 1.57
CA ASP A 29 -14.28 -2.08 1.18
C ASP A 29 -15.02 -1.43 2.36
N LEU A 30 -14.60 -1.74 3.59
CA LEU A 30 -15.18 -1.23 4.84
C LEU A 30 -14.21 -0.29 5.57
N LEU A 31 -13.37 0.44 4.83
CA LEU A 31 -12.52 1.46 5.43
C LEU A 31 -13.40 2.54 6.06
N THR A 32 -13.37 2.63 7.40
CA THR A 32 -13.88 3.78 8.11
C THR A 32 -13.04 5.01 7.76
N GLN A 33 -13.65 6.19 7.86
CA GLN A 33 -12.91 7.46 7.89
C GLN A 33 -11.74 7.35 8.88
N ARG A 34 -10.58 7.98 8.58
CA ARG A 34 -9.32 7.68 9.29
C ARG A 34 -9.20 8.34 10.66
N TYR A 35 -10.33 8.67 11.28
CA TYR A 35 -10.44 9.34 12.56
C TYR A 35 -9.71 8.60 13.70
N THR A 36 -9.51 7.28 13.60
CA THR A 36 -8.81 6.46 14.61
C THR A 36 -7.29 6.47 14.47
N THR A 37 -6.76 6.94 13.34
CA THR A 37 -5.32 6.94 13.05
C THR A 37 -4.77 8.32 12.71
N ARG A 38 -5.63 9.33 12.53
CA ARG A 38 -5.28 10.70 12.15
C ARG A 38 -6.18 11.71 12.84
N TRP A 39 -5.58 12.56 13.67
CA TRP A 39 -6.27 13.61 14.41
C TRP A 39 -6.78 14.75 13.52
N ASP A 40 -6.09 15.05 12.42
CA ASP A 40 -6.48 16.12 11.48
C ASP A 40 -7.80 15.85 10.74
N GLU A 41 -8.27 14.60 10.74
CA GLU A 41 -9.51 14.21 10.08
C GLU A 41 -10.72 14.31 11.02
N LEU A 42 -10.53 14.63 12.32
CA LEU A 42 -11.63 14.69 13.28
C LEU A 42 -12.60 15.85 12.98
N PRO A 43 -13.92 15.64 13.09
CA PRO A 43 -14.90 16.71 12.98
C PRO A 43 -14.68 17.79 14.04
N THR A 44 -14.51 19.03 13.62
CA THR A 44 -14.45 20.18 14.54
C THR A 44 -15.83 20.80 14.68
N VAL A 45 -16.30 20.98 15.92
CA VAL A 45 -17.47 21.82 16.20
C VAL A 45 -17.12 23.27 15.90
N ARG A 46 -17.96 23.95 15.10
CA ARG A 46 -17.94 25.41 14.95
C ARG A 46 -19.00 25.96 15.90
N VAL A 47 -18.58 26.81 16.82
CA VAL A 47 -19.44 27.57 17.73
C VAL A 47 -19.70 28.95 17.12
#